data_AF-A0A2P7V676-F1
#
_entry.id   AF-A0A2P7V676-F1
#
_cell.length_a   1.000
_cell.length_b   1.000
_cell.length_c   1.000
_cell.angle_alpha   90.00
_cell.angle_beta   90.00
_cell.angle_gamma   90.00
#
_symmetry.space_group_name_H-M   'P 1'
#
loop_
_entity.id
_entity.type
_entity.pdbx_description
1 polymer ?
#
loop_
_entity_poly.entity_id
_entity_poly.type
_entity_poly.pdbx_seq_one_letter_code
_entity_poly.pdbx_strand_id
1 'polypeptide(L)'
;MGVDDCTLYGIHKMKIVSRAIIKNKNTGKTINSHWSYYRCKCGNLFACSGAPQLGEPVMDYLTNHYMDGVGMSGIITIFVDPSDIESTTDDTIPGHSFM
;
A
#
# COMPACT_ATOMS: atom_id res chain seq x y z
N MET A 1 9.36 7.40 -12.39
CA MET A 1 7.90 7.50 -12.61
C MET A 1 7.35 8.36 -11.50
N GLY A 2 6.76 9.52 -11.83
CA GLY A 2 6.30 10.48 -10.84
C GLY A 2 5.10 9.93 -10.09
N VAL A 3 5.15 9.97 -8.75
CA VAL A 3 3.97 9.84 -7.91
C VAL A 3 2.97 10.92 -8.36
N ASP A 4 1.86 10.52 -8.98
CA ASP A 4 0.79 11.45 -9.36
C ASP A 4 0.45 12.33 -8.15
N ASP A 5 0.49 13.65 -8.27
CA ASP A 5 0.22 14.54 -7.14
C ASP A 5 -1.23 14.39 -6.64
N CYS A 6 -1.45 14.57 -5.33
CA CYS A 6 -2.80 14.49 -4.80
C CYS A 6 -3.63 15.69 -5.27
N THR A 7 -4.59 15.46 -6.16
CA THR A 7 -5.49 16.50 -6.71
C THR A 7 -6.28 17.28 -5.65
N LEU A 8 -6.38 16.77 -4.42
CA LEU A 8 -7.09 17.42 -3.31
C LEU A 8 -6.18 18.18 -2.33
N TYR A 9 -4.93 17.78 -2.17
CA TYR A 9 -4.08 18.23 -1.06
C TYR A 9 -2.62 18.52 -1.45
N GLY A 10 -2.24 18.31 -2.71
CA GLY A 10 -0.84 18.28 -3.17
C GLY A 10 -0.11 17.00 -2.76
N ILE A 11 -0.24 16.60 -1.49
CA ILE A 11 0.34 15.38 -0.91
C ILE A 11 -0.76 14.38 -0.55
N HIS A 12 -0.57 13.10 -0.84
CA HIS A 12 -1.54 12.07 -0.49
C HIS A 12 -1.56 11.83 1.02
N LYS A 13 -2.65 12.26 1.66
CA LYS A 13 -2.95 11.94 3.06
C LYS A 13 -3.51 10.52 3.14
N MET A 14 -2.64 9.56 3.40
CA MET A 14 -2.92 8.13 3.45
C MET A 14 -3.43 7.75 4.83
N LYS A 15 -4.71 7.35 4.91
CA LYS A 15 -5.32 6.85 6.15
C LYS A 15 -5.41 5.35 6.11
N ILE A 16 -5.08 4.70 7.22
CA ILE A 16 -5.26 3.26 7.35
C ILE A 16 -6.75 2.90 7.26
N VAL A 17 -7.07 1.93 6.39
CA VAL A 17 -8.43 1.43 6.20
C VAL A 17 -8.58 0.04 6.78
N SER A 18 -7.61 -0.84 6.51
CA SER A 18 -7.68 -2.24 6.90
C SER A 18 -6.31 -2.91 6.83
N ARG A 19 -6.27 -4.18 7.23
CA ARG A 19 -5.14 -5.06 6.94
C ARG A 19 -5.23 -5.57 5.49
N ALA A 20 -4.08 -5.84 4.89
CA ALA A 20 -3.93 -6.45 3.58
C ALA A 20 -3.16 -7.77 3.64
N ILE A 21 -3.54 -8.69 2.75
CA ILE A 21 -2.84 -9.93 2.45
C ILE A 21 -2.37 -9.87 1.00
N ILE A 22 -1.08 -9.98 0.79
CA ILE A 22 -0.47 -10.00 -0.53
C ILE A 22 -0.33 -11.45 -0.99
N LYS A 23 -0.92 -11.75 -2.14
CA LYS A 23 -0.83 -13.03 -2.81
C LYS A 23 -0.16 -12.86 -4.16
N ASN A 24 0.61 -13.87 -4.55
CA ASN A 24 1.19 -13.93 -5.88
C ASN A 24 0.07 -14.15 -6.90
N LYS A 25 -0.06 -13.25 -7.88
CA LYS A 25 -1.12 -13.31 -8.90
C LYS A 25 -1.06 -14.57 -9.78
N ASN A 26 0.14 -15.13 -9.99
CA ASN A 26 0.36 -16.28 -10.87
C ASN A 26 0.12 -17.62 -10.14
N THR A 27 0.46 -17.70 -8.85
CA THR A 27 0.41 -18.96 -8.08
C THR A 27 -0.68 -19.00 -7.01
N GLY A 28 -1.29 -17.85 -6.68
CA GLY A 28 -2.25 -17.70 -5.58
C GLY A 28 -1.65 -17.87 -4.18
N LYS A 29 -0.35 -18.13 -4.06
CA LYS A 29 0.33 -18.31 -2.78
C LYS A 29 0.45 -16.97 -2.04
N THR A 30 0.25 -17.01 -0.73
CA THR A 30 0.49 -15.86 0.13
C THR A 30 1.97 -15.52 0.13
N ILE A 31 2.28 -14.29 -0.28
CA ILE A 31 3.62 -13.71 -0.18
C ILE A 31 3.80 -13.19 1.25
N ASN A 32 2.84 -12.38 1.72
CA ASN A 32 2.85 -11.82 3.06
C ASN A 32 1.42 -11.48 3.50
N SER A 33 1.07 -11.76 4.74
CA SER A 33 -0.26 -11.51 5.32
C SER A 33 -0.30 -10.31 6.27
N HIS A 34 0.82 -9.66 6.54
CA HIS A 34 0.98 -8.59 7.53
C HIS A 34 1.20 -7.24 6.86
N TRP A 35 0.31 -6.87 5.94
CA TRP A 35 0.37 -5.56 5.31
C TRP A 35 -0.71 -4.64 5.85
N SER A 36 -0.44 -3.36 5.88
CA SER A 36 -1.38 -2.30 6.17
C SER A 36 -1.87 -1.71 4.86
N TYR A 37 -3.17 -1.47 4.74
CA TYR A 37 -3.79 -0.87 3.57
C TYR A 37 -4.25 0.54 3.88
N TYR A 38 -3.81 1.48 3.05
CA TYR A 38 -4.10 2.89 3.18
C TYR A 38 -4.81 3.41 1.95
N ARG A 39 -5.64 4.42 2.19
CA ARG A 39 -6.37 5.11 1.14
C ARG A 39 -6.32 6.61 1.36
N CYS A 40 -6.00 7.34 0.31
CA CYS A 40 -6.20 8.77 0.27
C CYS A 40 -7.64 9.09 -0.17
N LYS A 41 -8.16 10.24 0.28
CA LYS A 41 -9.48 10.73 -0.11
C LYS A 41 -9.61 11.00 -1.61
N CYS A 42 -8.50 11.31 -2.29
CA CYS A 42 -8.48 11.48 -3.75
C CYS A 42 -8.71 10.16 -4.52
N GLY A 43 -8.67 9.02 -3.82
CA GLY A 43 -8.82 7.69 -4.41
C GLY A 43 -7.52 6.92 -4.58
N ASN A 44 -6.35 7.55 -4.37
CA ASN A 44 -5.06 6.87 -4.39
C ASN A 44 -4.97 5.82 -3.27
N LEU A 45 -4.36 4.68 -3.58
CA LEU A 45 -4.26 3.52 -2.73
C LEU A 45 -2.78 3.17 -2.49
N PHE A 46 -2.49 2.73 -1.27
CA PHE A 46 -1.15 2.36 -0.86
C PHE A 46 -1.19 1.20 0.13
N ALA A 47 -0.25 0.28 0.06
CA ALA A 47 -0.13 -0.78 1.04
C ALA A 47 1.32 -1.06 1.32
N CYS A 48 1.65 -1.38 2.56
CA CYS A 48 3.00 -1.71 2.96
C CYS A 48 3.05 -2.75 4.06
N SER A 49 4.17 -3.47 4.18
CA SER A 49 4.43 -4.39 5.28
C SER A 49 4.80 -3.69 6.59
N GLY A 50 5.28 -2.45 6.49
CA GLY A 50 5.61 -1.59 7.62
C GLY A 50 4.43 -0.89 8.27
N ALA A 51 4.77 0.01 9.20
CA ALA A 51 3.82 0.85 9.94
C ALA A 51 4.24 2.33 9.97
N PRO A 52 4.34 3.01 8.80
CA PRO A 52 4.78 4.40 8.73
C PRO A 52 3.90 5.39 9.50
N GLN A 53 2.62 5.05 9.73
CA GLN A 53 1.73 5.82 10.62
C GLN A 53 2.20 5.85 12.08
N LEU A 54 3.08 4.92 12.50
CA LEU A 54 3.70 4.87 13.83
C LEU A 54 5.15 5.36 13.83
N GLY A 55 5.67 5.84 12.69
CA GLY A 55 7.08 6.19 12.52
C GLY A 55 8.01 5.00 12.26
N GLU A 56 7.44 3.82 11.98
CA GLU A 56 8.21 2.64 11.56
C GLU A 56 8.52 2.70 10.05
N PRO A 57 9.60 2.08 9.58
CA PRO A 57 9.91 2.03 8.15
C PRO A 57 8.77 1.40 7.35
N VAL A 58 8.58 1.88 6.12
CA VAL A 58 7.57 1.38 5.18
C VAL A 58 7.86 -0.07 4.79
N MET A 59 9.14 -0.43 4.68
CA MET A 59 9.59 -1.75 4.21
C MET A 59 9.09 -2.04 2.80
N ASP A 60 8.40 -3.15 2.59
CA ASP A 60 7.85 -3.52 1.29
C ASP A 60 6.56 -2.74 1.06
N TYR A 61 6.36 -2.20 -0.14
CA TYR A 61 5.15 -1.45 -0.46
C TYR A 61 4.68 -1.58 -1.90
N LEU A 62 3.42 -1.18 -2.10
CA LEU A 62 2.70 -1.17 -3.36
C LEU A 62 1.93 0.14 -3.48
N THR A 63 1.92 0.69 -4.69
CA THR A 63 1.14 1.90 -5.03
C THR A 63 -0.05 1.54 -5.93
N ASN A 64 -0.98 2.48 -6.08
CA ASN A 64 -2.30 2.33 -6.71
C ASN A 64 -2.35 1.49 -8.01
N HIS A 65 -1.32 1.57 -8.85
CA HIS A 65 -1.30 0.88 -10.15
C HIS A 65 -1.35 -0.65 -10.08
N TYR A 66 -0.96 -1.22 -8.94
CA TYR A 66 -0.85 -2.69 -8.78
C TYR A 66 -1.92 -3.27 -7.85
N MET A 67 -2.91 -2.47 -7.44
CA MET A 67 -3.89 -2.86 -6.43
C MET A 67 -5.16 -3.45 -7.03
N ASP A 68 -5.05 -4.66 -7.57
CA ASP A 68 -6.21 -5.48 -7.91
C ASP A 68 -6.52 -6.41 -6.72
N GLY A 69 -7.51 -6.02 -5.92
CA GLY A 69 -7.77 -6.66 -4.64
C GLY A 69 -9.24 -6.84 -4.31
N VAL A 70 -9.54 -7.95 -3.65
CA VAL A 70 -10.88 -8.29 -3.16
C VAL A 70 -10.92 -8.08 -1.64
N GLY A 71 -11.83 -7.23 -1.18
CA GLY A 71 -12.08 -7.02 0.25
C GLY A 71 -13.09 -8.03 0.79
N MET A 72 -12.74 -8.77 1.84
CA MET A 72 -13.66 -9.66 2.56
C MET A 72 -13.44 -9.54 4.07
N SER A 73 -14.52 -9.26 4.82
CA SER A 73 -14.52 -9.19 6.29
C SER A 73 -13.45 -8.26 6.90
N GLY A 74 -13.24 -7.08 6.30
CA GLY A 74 -12.29 -6.09 6.81
C GLY A 74 -10.82 -6.43 6.55
N ILE A 75 -10.53 -7.40 5.68
CA ILE A 75 -9.19 -7.69 5.16
C ILE A 75 -9.24 -7.59 3.64
N ILE A 76 -8.25 -6.93 3.05
CA ILE A 76 -8.11 -6.81 1.60
C ILE A 76 -7.08 -7.82 1.12
N THR A 77 -7.45 -8.71 0.21
CA THR A 77 -6.49 -9.59 -0.46
C THR A 77 -6.09 -8.95 -1.78
N ILE A 78 -4.81 -8.66 -1.96
CA ILE A 78 -4.25 -8.05 -3.18
C ILE A 78 -3.46 -9.11 -3.93
N PHE A 79 -3.72 -9.25 -5.23
CA PHE A 79 -3.00 -10.16 -6.11
C PHE A 79 -1.98 -9.37 -6.93
N VAL A 80 -0.69 -9.59 -6.70
CA VAL A 80 0.39 -8.87 -7.38
C VAL A 80 1.46 -9.81 -7.92
N ASP A 81 2.26 -9.35 -8.88
CA ASP A 81 3.53 -10.01 -9.14
C ASP A 81 4.52 -9.65 -8.03
N PRO A 82 5.31 -10.59 -7.51
CA PRO A 82 6.39 -10.26 -6.59
C PRO A 82 7.37 -9.22 -7.14
N SER A 83 7.52 -9.14 -8.47
CA SER A 83 8.37 -8.14 -9.13
C SER A 83 7.79 -6.72 -9.12
N ASP A 84 6.49 -6.56 -8.82
CA ASP A 84 5.83 -5.25 -8.69
C ASP A 84 5.98 -4.67 -7.27
N ILE A 85 6.53 -5.45 -6.32
CA ILE A 85 6.74 -5.04 -4.93
C ILE A 85 8.03 -4.24 -4.85
N GLU A 86 7.89 -2.98 -4.46
CA GLU A 86 9.02 -2.10 -4.16
C GLU A 86 9.37 -2.21 -2.67
N SER A 87 10.61 -1.89 -2.30
CA SER A 87 11.02 -1.85 -0.89
C SER A 87 11.82 -0.60 -0.57
N THR A 88 11.66 -0.09 0.65
CA THR A 88 12.44 1.01 1.19
C THR A 88 12.67 0.84 2.69
N THR A 89 13.79 1.37 3.18
CA THR A 89 14.07 1.47 4.61
C THR A 89 13.60 2.79 5.21
N ASP A 90 13.09 3.71 4.39
CA ASP A 90 12.55 4.98 4.85
C ASP A 90 11.16 4.78 5.48
N ASP A 91 10.84 5.61 6.45
CA ASP A 91 9.50 5.76 7.06
C ASP A 91 8.60 6.70 6.23
N THR A 92 9.16 7.33 5.21
CA THR A 92 8.45 8.28 4.33
C THR A 92 8.53 7.87 2.87
N ILE A 93 7.47 8.21 2.12
CA ILE A 93 7.42 8.04 0.66
C ILE A 93 7.16 9.44 0.08
N PRO A 94 7.96 9.91 -0.90
CA PRO A 94 7.72 11.19 -1.56
C PRO A 94 6.26 11.31 -2.04
N GLY A 95 5.64 12.46 -1.77
CA GLY A 95 4.24 12.71 -2.14
C GLY A 95 3.19 12.02 -1.26
N HIS A 96 3.60 11.32 -0.19
CA HIS A 96 2.70 10.60 0.72
C HIS A 96 2.91 11.04 2.18
N SER A 97 1.82 11.07 2.95
CA SER A 97 1.82 11.33 4.38
C SER A 97 0.87 10.36 5.06
N PHE A 98 1.40 9.55 5.98
CA PHE A 98 0.67 8.47 6.65
C PHE A 98 0.09 8.95 7.98
N MET A 99 -1.20 8.67 8.23
CA MET A 99 -1.99 9.18 9.37
C MET A 99 -2.92 8.12 9.94
#